data_AF-L8DLJ1-F1
#
_entry.id   AF-L8DLJ1-F1
#
_cell.length_a   1.000
_cell.length_b   1.000
_cell.length_c   1.000
_cell.angle_alpha   90.00
_cell.angle_beta   90.00
_cell.angle_gamma   90.00
#
_symmetry.space_group_name_H-M   'P 1'
#
loop_
_entity.id
_entity.type
_entity.pdbx_description
1 polymer ?
#
loop_
_entity_poly.entity_id
_entity_poly.type
_entity_poly.pdbx_seq_one_letter_code
_entity_poly.pdbx_strand_id
1 'polypeptide(L)'
;MTVDQVAEVGLPSGCDVWFSPNPISKEVSRGRGTDGDVPRVRALFADLDVKPGALKTVDECVKVVGRLSRALGQRPVALVYTGGGVQPYWRIASPRSRSGLIVPEADEARLDRESWRLLYERWGGLVQAVVTSVNRNAQIDNVYQLSHIMRCPGTVNQKYPASVVTELCPLAQGVRWDRIKAAVDRDGIGPLSGVLRPRAESVPTSWAEATEWVNAQPGAGVGVTEMSALGPHRSMLAELDEDALLRLFISGDSNELSAHNLMRNKVQSVVYQSCENRAGLVLALEVVERAYLRVMELRREGRVGGDRRGEIEARQDFRRAVTGAVARGRARRNSPKPQRDSDGRIVLRTRREKGLGA
;
A
#
# COMPACT_ATOMS: atom_id res chain seq x y z
N MET A 1 -27.75 7.17 -8.87
CA MET A 1 -28.05 5.75 -9.09
C MET A 1 -29.03 5.34 -8.00
N THR A 2 -30.28 5.09 -8.36
CA THR A 2 -31.30 4.59 -7.41
C THR A 2 -31.02 3.11 -7.12
N VAL A 3 -31.57 2.56 -6.03
CA VAL A 3 -31.42 1.13 -5.68
C VAL A 3 -31.87 0.22 -6.84
N ASP A 4 -32.87 0.66 -7.61
CA ASP A 4 -33.41 -0.06 -8.76
C ASP A 4 -32.43 -0.13 -9.95
N GLN A 5 -31.54 0.86 -10.12
CA GLN A 5 -30.54 0.87 -11.21
C GLN A 5 -29.36 -0.07 -10.95
N VAL A 6 -29.18 -0.55 -9.72
CA VAL A 6 -28.11 -1.54 -9.38
C VAL A 6 -28.54 -2.95 -9.76
N ALA A 7 -29.84 -3.24 -9.83
CA ALA A 7 -30.37 -4.56 -10.13
C ALA A 7 -30.13 -5.02 -11.58
N GLU A 8 -29.92 -4.09 -12.52
CA GLU A 8 -29.70 -4.43 -13.95
C GLU A 8 -28.25 -4.84 -14.27
N VAL A 9 -27.28 -4.52 -13.41
CA VAL A 9 -25.90 -4.97 -13.60
C VAL A 9 -25.78 -6.36 -12.96
N GLY A 10 -26.10 -7.39 -13.74
CA GLY A 10 -25.96 -8.78 -13.31
C GLY A 10 -24.61 -9.01 -12.63
N LEU A 11 -24.63 -9.55 -11.40
CA LEU A 11 -23.41 -9.81 -10.65
C LEU A 11 -22.56 -10.83 -11.42
N PRO A 12 -21.25 -10.57 -11.63
CA PRO A 12 -20.41 -11.49 -12.38
C PRO A 12 -20.32 -12.84 -11.68
N SER A 13 -20.56 -13.91 -12.44
CA SER A 13 -20.52 -15.29 -11.95
C SER A 13 -19.10 -15.85 -11.94
N GLY A 14 -18.78 -16.71 -10.97
CA GLY A 14 -17.51 -17.44 -10.93
C GLY A 14 -16.29 -16.59 -10.52
N CYS A 15 -16.50 -15.36 -10.07
CA CYS A 15 -15.47 -14.54 -9.46
C CYS A 15 -15.88 -14.05 -8.08
N ASP A 16 -14.89 -13.74 -7.25
CA ASP A 16 -15.10 -12.98 -6.03
C ASP A 16 -15.47 -11.53 -6.39
N VAL A 17 -16.39 -10.95 -5.62
CA VAL A 17 -16.79 -9.55 -5.78
C VAL A 17 -16.47 -8.80 -4.49
N TRP A 18 -15.89 -7.62 -4.65
CA TRP A 18 -15.48 -6.77 -3.54
C TRP A 18 -16.01 -5.35 -3.71
N PHE A 19 -16.12 -4.64 -2.59
CA PHE A 19 -16.44 -3.21 -2.59
C PHE A 19 -15.59 -2.49 -1.54
N SER A 20 -15.36 -1.18 -1.72
CA SER A 20 -14.72 -0.38 -0.67
C SER A 20 -15.77 0.19 0.28
N PRO A 21 -15.61 0.04 1.61
CA PRO A 21 -16.53 0.64 2.59
C PRO A 21 -16.45 2.17 2.60
N ASN A 22 -15.32 2.72 2.15
CA ASN A 22 -15.11 4.14 1.97
C ASN A 22 -15.21 4.48 0.47
N PRO A 23 -15.83 5.60 0.09
CA PRO A 23 -15.83 6.05 -1.30
C PRO A 23 -14.40 6.18 -1.84
N ILE A 24 -14.21 5.84 -3.11
CA ILE A 24 -12.96 6.03 -3.85
C ILE A 24 -13.21 7.07 -4.94
N SER A 25 -12.19 7.86 -5.28
CA SER A 25 -12.23 8.83 -6.37
C SER A 25 -12.70 8.19 -7.67
N LYS A 26 -13.56 8.90 -8.41
CA LYS A 26 -14.03 8.49 -9.75
C LYS A 26 -12.91 8.33 -10.78
N GLU A 27 -11.74 8.89 -10.49
CA GLU A 27 -10.54 8.81 -11.35
C GLU A 27 -9.87 7.43 -11.26
N VAL A 28 -10.17 6.64 -10.22
CA VAL A 28 -9.70 5.27 -10.11
C VAL A 28 -10.49 4.39 -11.08
N SER A 29 -9.86 4.08 -12.21
CA SER A 29 -10.45 3.27 -13.28
C SER A 29 -10.14 1.76 -13.17
N ARG A 30 -9.15 1.37 -12.36
CA ARG A 30 -8.74 -0.03 -12.16
C ARG A 30 -8.23 -0.30 -10.75
N GLY A 31 -8.44 -1.53 -10.28
CA GLY A 31 -7.99 -2.00 -8.98
C GLY A 31 -8.77 -1.37 -7.82
N ARG A 32 -8.22 -1.50 -6.60
CA ARG A 32 -8.85 -1.02 -5.36
C ARG A 32 -8.57 0.45 -5.02
N GLY A 33 -7.77 1.15 -5.84
CA GLY A 33 -7.22 2.46 -5.49
C GLY A 33 -6.23 2.42 -4.32
N THR A 34 -5.89 3.60 -3.81
CA THR A 34 -4.99 3.85 -2.69
C THR A 34 -5.66 4.74 -1.65
N ASP A 35 -5.07 4.86 -0.45
CA ASP A 35 -5.57 5.79 0.58
C ASP A 35 -5.62 7.25 0.09
N GLY A 36 -4.78 7.60 -0.90
CA GLY A 36 -4.80 8.92 -1.54
C GLY A 36 -6.11 9.19 -2.29
N ASP A 37 -6.74 8.13 -2.80
CA ASP A 37 -7.97 8.20 -3.60
C ASP A 37 -9.23 8.23 -2.74
N VAL A 38 -9.12 8.07 -1.42
CA VAL A 38 -10.25 8.15 -0.49
C VAL A 38 -10.50 9.64 -0.17
N PRO A 39 -11.67 10.21 -0.53
CA PRO A 39 -12.00 11.59 -0.21
C PRO A 39 -12.72 11.72 1.15
N ARG A 40 -13.25 10.62 1.68
CA ARG A 40 -14.06 10.61 2.91
C ARG A 40 -14.07 9.23 3.55
N VAL A 41 -14.02 9.20 4.87
CA VAL A 41 -14.26 7.99 5.67
C VAL A 41 -15.75 7.87 6.01
N ARG A 42 -16.35 6.72 5.70
CA ARG A 42 -17.77 6.42 5.93
C ARG A 42 -18.00 5.28 6.89
N ALA A 43 -17.07 4.34 7.00
CA ALA A 43 -17.22 3.19 7.88
C ALA A 43 -15.89 2.73 8.46
N LEU A 44 -15.89 2.48 9.77
CA LEU A 44 -14.89 1.64 10.42
C LEU A 44 -15.29 0.18 10.24
N PHE A 45 -14.32 -0.72 10.07
CA PHE A 45 -14.60 -2.14 9.86
C PHE A 45 -13.54 -3.01 10.54
N ALA A 46 -13.83 -4.30 10.65
CA ALA A 46 -12.84 -5.34 10.94
C ALA A 46 -13.04 -6.49 9.94
N ASP A 47 -11.97 -7.25 9.69
CA ASP A 47 -12.04 -8.48 8.88
C ASP A 47 -11.67 -9.66 9.79
N LEU A 48 -12.68 -10.40 10.25
CA LEU A 48 -12.51 -11.45 11.27
C LEU A 48 -12.64 -12.82 10.61
N ASP A 49 -11.50 -13.38 10.20
CA ASP A 49 -11.43 -14.67 9.54
C ASP A 49 -11.52 -15.87 10.50
N VAL A 50 -12.17 -16.93 10.01
CA VAL A 50 -12.14 -18.28 10.56
C VAL A 50 -11.22 -19.13 9.70
N LYS A 51 -9.96 -19.30 10.15
CA LYS A 51 -8.92 -20.07 9.46
C LYS A 51 -7.82 -20.49 10.43
N PRO A 52 -6.95 -21.46 10.10
CA PRO A 52 -5.78 -21.77 10.91
C PRO A 52 -4.94 -20.52 11.18
N GLY A 53 -4.55 -20.30 12.45
CA GLY A 53 -3.81 -19.10 12.88
C GLY A 53 -4.66 -17.85 13.16
N ALA A 54 -5.98 -17.89 12.87
CA ALA A 54 -6.92 -16.82 13.19
C ALA A 54 -7.94 -17.28 14.26
N LEU A 55 -9.16 -16.75 14.22
CA LEU A 55 -10.27 -17.21 15.06
C LEU A 55 -10.73 -18.60 14.59
N LYS A 56 -11.28 -19.39 15.51
CA LYS A 56 -11.66 -20.80 15.24
C LYS A 56 -13.10 -20.97 14.81
N THR A 57 -13.98 -20.04 15.21
CA THR A 57 -15.42 -20.16 14.97
C THR A 57 -16.04 -18.79 14.72
N VAL A 58 -17.20 -18.79 14.05
CA VAL A 58 -18.02 -17.59 13.87
C VAL A 58 -18.44 -16.99 15.22
N ASP A 59 -18.70 -17.83 16.23
CA ASP A 59 -19.02 -17.37 17.59
C ASP A 59 -17.88 -16.57 18.22
N GLU A 60 -16.61 -16.96 17.98
CA GLU A 60 -15.47 -16.17 18.41
C GLU A 60 -15.45 -14.81 17.69
N CYS A 61 -15.73 -14.76 16.39
CA CYS A 61 -15.86 -13.50 15.64
C CYS A 61 -16.95 -12.61 16.25
N VAL A 62 -18.14 -13.15 16.52
CA VAL A 62 -19.26 -12.40 17.13
C VAL A 62 -18.90 -11.91 18.54
N LYS A 63 -18.16 -12.70 19.34
CA LYS A 63 -17.63 -12.25 20.65
C LYS A 63 -16.67 -11.06 20.51
N VAL A 64 -15.80 -11.09 19.51
CA VAL A 64 -14.89 -9.96 19.18
C VAL A 64 -15.70 -8.73 18.79
N VAL A 65 -16.69 -8.86 17.91
CA VAL A 65 -17.62 -7.77 17.52
C VAL A 65 -18.30 -7.16 18.74
N GLY A 66 -18.78 -8.00 19.67
CA GLY A 66 -19.43 -7.54 20.90
C GLY A 66 -18.48 -6.74 21.81
N ARG A 67 -17.22 -7.17 21.95
CA ARG A 67 -16.20 -6.46 22.71
C ARG A 67 -15.83 -5.11 22.07
N LEU A 68 -15.64 -5.08 20.75
CA LEU A 68 -15.38 -3.85 19.99
C LEU A 68 -16.56 -2.86 20.10
N SER A 69 -17.79 -3.38 20.01
CA SER A 69 -19.00 -2.57 20.18
C SER A 69 -19.08 -1.94 21.56
N ARG A 70 -18.65 -2.65 22.62
CA ARG A 70 -18.56 -2.10 23.97
C ARG A 70 -17.47 -1.03 24.09
N ALA A 71 -16.31 -1.25 23.48
CA ALA A 71 -15.22 -0.26 23.46
C ALA A 71 -15.68 1.06 22.80
N LEU A 72 -16.38 0.97 21.68
CA LEU A 72 -16.95 2.12 20.97
C LEU A 72 -18.21 2.66 21.65
N GLY A 73 -18.88 1.88 22.49
CA GLY A 73 -20.23 2.15 23.01
C GLY A 73 -21.30 2.22 21.93
N GLN A 74 -21.09 1.54 20.79
CA GLN A 74 -21.98 1.54 19.65
C GLN A 74 -21.91 0.19 18.93
N ARG A 75 -23.07 -0.36 18.59
CA ARG A 75 -23.17 -1.57 17.75
C ARG A 75 -22.83 -1.24 16.29
N PRO A 76 -22.29 -2.19 15.51
CA PRO A 76 -22.15 -2.03 14.06
C PRO A 76 -23.52 -1.80 13.42
N VAL A 77 -23.54 -1.15 12.26
CA VAL A 77 -24.74 -0.96 11.44
C VAL A 77 -25.03 -2.17 10.56
N ALA A 78 -24.02 -2.99 10.29
CA ALA A 78 -24.15 -4.22 9.54
C ALA A 78 -23.10 -5.24 9.98
N LEU A 79 -23.47 -6.52 9.92
CA LEU A 79 -22.56 -7.67 9.98
C LEU A 79 -22.63 -8.40 8.65
N VAL A 80 -21.48 -8.64 8.02
CA VAL A 80 -21.42 -9.42 6.79
C VAL A 80 -20.76 -10.76 7.08
N TYR A 81 -21.51 -11.84 6.91
CA TYR A 81 -21.05 -13.21 7.04
C TYR A 81 -20.54 -13.68 5.69
N THR A 82 -19.24 -13.96 5.59
CA THR A 82 -18.57 -14.21 4.30
C THR A 82 -18.47 -15.69 3.94
N GLY A 83 -18.96 -16.59 4.79
CA GLY A 83 -18.69 -18.03 4.73
C GLY A 83 -17.32 -18.45 5.25
N GLY A 84 -16.39 -17.49 5.43
CA GLY A 84 -15.07 -17.71 6.02
C GLY A 84 -14.79 -16.82 7.23
N GLY A 85 -15.78 -16.08 7.73
CA GLY A 85 -15.58 -15.08 8.78
C GLY A 85 -16.74 -14.09 8.92
N VAL A 86 -16.50 -13.01 9.68
CA VAL A 86 -17.45 -11.93 9.92
C VAL A 86 -16.79 -10.57 9.67
N GLN A 87 -17.47 -9.71 8.93
CA GLN A 87 -17.03 -8.35 8.61
C GLN A 87 -18.03 -7.34 9.21
N PRO A 88 -17.80 -6.84 10.44
CA PRO A 88 -18.61 -5.80 11.05
C PRO A 88 -18.33 -4.42 10.44
N TYR A 89 -19.37 -3.59 10.31
CA TYR A 89 -19.26 -2.20 9.85
C TYR A 89 -19.84 -1.25 10.89
N TRP A 90 -19.07 -0.28 11.36
CA TRP A 90 -19.56 0.86 12.13
C TRP A 90 -19.59 2.09 11.25
N ARG A 91 -20.79 2.65 11.03
CA ARG A 91 -20.94 3.90 10.28
C ARG A 91 -20.24 5.04 11.01
N ILE A 92 -19.45 5.83 10.30
CA ILE A 92 -18.90 7.08 10.83
C ILE A 92 -19.99 8.15 10.83
N ALA A 93 -20.27 8.72 12.00
CA ALA A 93 -21.12 9.89 12.12
C ALA A 93 -20.46 11.06 11.39
N SER A 94 -21.22 11.74 10.54
CA SER A 94 -20.70 12.83 9.70
C SER A 94 -21.57 14.08 9.77
N PRO A 95 -21.83 14.66 10.97
CA PRO A 95 -22.44 15.99 11.07
C PRO A 95 -21.55 17.04 10.40
N ARG A 96 -22.12 18.18 10.00
CA ARG A 96 -21.35 19.29 9.37
C ARG A 96 -20.14 19.72 10.20
N SER A 97 -20.29 19.76 11.53
CA SER A 97 -19.25 20.17 12.46
C SER A 97 -18.16 19.13 12.72
N ARG A 98 -18.37 17.84 12.39
CA ARG A 98 -17.39 16.75 12.58
C ARG A 98 -17.57 15.69 11.52
N SER A 99 -17.32 16.08 10.26
CA SER A 99 -17.58 15.22 9.11
C SER A 99 -16.47 14.20 8.89
N GLY A 100 -16.78 13.07 8.24
CA GLY A 100 -15.76 12.12 7.80
C GLY A 100 -14.95 12.58 6.58
N LEU A 101 -15.19 13.80 6.06
CA LEU A 101 -14.46 14.34 4.92
C LEU A 101 -12.98 14.48 5.27
N ILE A 102 -12.12 14.03 4.36
CA ILE A 102 -10.68 14.20 4.50
C ILE A 102 -10.32 15.58 3.99
N VAL A 103 -9.72 16.39 4.87
CA VAL A 103 -9.23 17.74 4.54
C VAL A 103 -7.72 17.73 4.28
N PRO A 104 -7.16 18.73 3.59
CA PRO A 104 -5.72 18.84 3.40
C PRO A 104 -4.94 19.02 4.71
N GLU A 105 -5.49 19.82 5.62
CA GLU A 105 -4.92 20.12 6.93
C GLU A 105 -5.96 19.84 8.01
N ALA A 106 -5.56 19.11 9.05
CA ALA A 106 -6.43 18.75 10.15
C ALA A 106 -6.78 19.97 11.02
N ASP A 107 -7.97 19.94 11.60
CA ASP A 107 -8.43 20.89 12.62
C ASP A 107 -9.18 20.15 13.75
N GLU A 108 -9.74 20.88 14.71
CA GLU A 108 -10.47 20.29 15.85
C GLU A 108 -11.71 19.48 15.47
N ALA A 109 -12.25 19.72 14.27
CA ALA A 109 -13.47 19.15 13.76
C ALA A 109 -13.23 18.02 12.74
N ARG A 110 -12.14 18.12 11.98
CA ARG A 110 -11.88 17.36 10.75
C ARG A 110 -10.45 16.85 10.76
N LEU A 111 -10.30 15.61 10.32
CA LEU A 111 -8.99 14.97 10.23
C LEU A 111 -8.47 15.05 8.79
N ASP A 112 -7.17 15.30 8.68
CA ASP A 112 -6.46 15.06 7.42
C ASP A 112 -6.29 13.57 7.15
N ARG A 113 -5.72 13.26 5.99
CA ARG A 113 -5.57 11.87 5.53
C ARG A 113 -4.65 11.06 6.44
N GLU A 114 -3.56 11.66 6.90
CA GLU A 114 -2.58 10.97 7.73
C GLU A 114 -3.17 10.65 9.10
N SER A 115 -3.91 11.58 9.70
CA SER A 115 -4.64 11.39 10.95
C SER A 115 -5.64 10.25 10.85
N TRP A 116 -6.38 10.15 9.75
CA TRP A 116 -7.27 9.02 9.49
C TRP A 116 -6.51 7.70 9.35
N ARG A 117 -5.39 7.68 8.62
CA ARG A 117 -4.56 6.48 8.44
C ARG A 117 -4.02 5.98 9.78
N LEU A 118 -3.47 6.88 10.61
CA LEU A 118 -2.98 6.55 11.95
C LEU A 118 -4.11 6.02 12.85
N LEU A 119 -5.32 6.59 12.73
CA LEU A 119 -6.49 6.10 13.46
C LEU A 119 -6.88 4.68 13.03
N TYR A 120 -6.81 4.36 11.73
CA TYR A 120 -7.07 3.01 11.22
C TYR A 120 -6.02 1.99 11.70
N GLU A 121 -4.74 2.32 11.63
CA GLU A 121 -3.65 1.45 12.13
C GLU A 121 -3.81 1.13 13.61
N ARG A 122 -4.18 2.14 14.42
CA ARG A 122 -4.44 1.97 15.86
C ARG A 122 -5.75 1.23 16.12
N TRP A 123 -6.76 1.44 15.28
CA TRP A 123 -7.97 0.64 15.32
C TRP A 123 -7.65 -0.84 15.05
N GLY A 124 -6.80 -1.15 14.07
CA GLY A 124 -6.31 -2.51 13.83
C GLY A 124 -5.61 -3.10 15.05
N GLY A 125 -4.79 -2.31 15.74
CA GLY A 125 -4.19 -2.70 17.01
C GLY A 125 -5.25 -3.05 18.06
N LEU A 126 -6.30 -2.24 18.20
CA LEU A 126 -7.41 -2.52 19.11
C LEU A 126 -8.16 -3.80 18.72
N VAL A 127 -8.42 -4.02 17.43
CA VAL A 127 -9.02 -5.28 16.97
C VAL A 127 -8.15 -6.47 17.35
N GLN A 128 -6.84 -6.41 17.12
CA GLN A 128 -5.93 -7.50 17.47
C GLN A 128 -5.90 -7.74 18.98
N ALA A 129 -5.86 -6.70 19.81
CA ALA A 129 -5.91 -6.86 21.26
C ALA A 129 -7.22 -7.56 21.70
N VAL A 130 -8.35 -7.17 21.12
CA VAL A 130 -9.64 -7.82 21.39
C VAL A 130 -9.65 -9.27 20.89
N VAL A 131 -9.09 -9.55 19.72
CA VAL A 131 -8.95 -10.91 19.17
C VAL A 131 -8.11 -11.78 20.10
N THR A 132 -6.92 -11.32 20.52
CA THR A 132 -6.05 -12.02 21.47
C THR A 132 -6.76 -12.30 22.79
N SER A 133 -7.64 -11.38 23.23
CA SER A 133 -8.42 -11.56 24.47
C SER A 133 -9.54 -12.61 24.35
N VAL A 134 -9.95 -12.99 23.13
CA VAL A 134 -10.91 -14.07 22.86
C VAL A 134 -10.18 -15.38 22.58
N ASN A 135 -9.09 -15.33 21.81
CA ASN A 135 -8.23 -16.45 21.47
C ASN A 135 -6.78 -15.98 21.40
N ARG A 136 -5.97 -16.39 22.39
CA ARG A 136 -4.59 -15.91 22.58
C ARG A 136 -3.64 -16.20 21.41
N ASN A 137 -3.98 -17.19 20.59
CA ASN A 137 -3.15 -17.62 19.46
C ASN A 137 -3.64 -17.07 18.12
N ALA A 138 -4.75 -16.31 18.11
CA ALA A 138 -5.32 -15.77 16.88
C ALA A 138 -4.61 -14.47 16.45
N GLN A 139 -4.31 -14.37 15.17
CA GLN A 139 -3.82 -13.16 14.51
C GLN A 139 -4.80 -12.72 13.43
N ILE A 140 -4.94 -11.41 13.24
CA ILE A 140 -5.71 -10.83 12.15
C ILE A 140 -4.78 -10.38 11.02
N ASP A 141 -5.31 -10.35 9.80
CA ASP A 141 -4.61 -9.79 8.65
C ASP A 141 -4.48 -8.26 8.81
N ASN A 142 -3.36 -7.69 8.35
CA ASN A 142 -3.17 -6.23 8.39
C ASN A 142 -3.92 -5.54 7.23
N VAL A 143 -5.22 -5.34 7.43
CA VAL A 143 -6.16 -4.79 6.45
C VAL A 143 -6.57 -3.34 6.74
N TYR A 144 -5.93 -2.69 7.71
CA TYR A 144 -6.40 -1.44 8.29
C TYR A 144 -5.85 -0.21 7.56
N GLN A 145 -6.24 -0.10 6.28
CA GLN A 145 -5.97 1.05 5.41
C GLN A 145 -7.28 1.66 4.90
N LEU A 146 -7.27 2.94 4.52
CA LEU A 146 -8.49 3.68 4.15
C LEU A 146 -9.15 3.11 2.88
N SER A 147 -8.33 2.65 1.93
CA SER A 147 -8.77 2.11 0.63
C SER A 147 -9.00 0.60 0.63
N HIS A 148 -9.12 -0.02 1.80
CA HIS A 148 -9.34 -1.46 1.88
C HIS A 148 -10.69 -1.85 1.22
N ILE A 149 -10.74 -3.09 0.74
CA ILE A 149 -11.91 -3.65 0.05
C ILE A 149 -12.40 -4.89 0.80
N MET A 150 -13.72 -5.02 0.92
CA MET A 150 -14.38 -6.06 1.68
C MET A 150 -15.24 -6.92 0.76
N ARG A 151 -15.71 -8.08 1.24
CA ARG A 151 -16.59 -8.94 0.46
C ARG A 151 -17.91 -8.22 0.19
N CYS A 152 -18.38 -8.26 -1.05
CA CYS A 152 -19.61 -7.60 -1.43
C CYS A 152 -20.84 -8.37 -0.90
N PRO A 153 -21.74 -7.73 -0.13
CA PRO A 153 -23.03 -8.30 0.22
C PRO A 153 -23.80 -8.88 -0.97
N GLY A 154 -24.41 -10.04 -0.80
CA GLY A 154 -25.26 -10.68 -1.83
C GLY A 154 -24.49 -11.44 -2.92
N THR A 155 -23.16 -11.53 -2.83
CA THR A 155 -22.34 -12.29 -3.80
C THR A 155 -21.94 -13.65 -3.23
N VAL A 156 -21.20 -14.45 -4.00
CA VAL A 156 -20.63 -15.74 -3.54
C VAL A 156 -19.15 -15.55 -3.24
N ASN A 157 -18.68 -16.07 -2.10
CA ASN A 157 -17.27 -16.19 -1.81
C ASN A 157 -16.71 -17.41 -2.54
N GLN A 158 -15.90 -17.22 -3.58
CA GLN A 158 -15.37 -18.33 -4.39
C GLN A 158 -14.27 -19.09 -3.66
N LYS A 159 -13.62 -18.49 -2.65
CA LYS A 159 -12.62 -19.16 -1.82
C LYS A 159 -13.24 -20.22 -0.90
N TYR A 160 -14.43 -19.94 -0.39
CA TYR A 160 -15.24 -20.83 0.43
C TYR A 160 -16.67 -20.76 -0.10
N PRO A 161 -17.04 -21.59 -1.11
CA PRO A 161 -18.29 -21.46 -1.85
C PRO A 161 -19.52 -21.35 -0.92
N ALA A 162 -19.91 -20.10 -0.65
CA ALA A 162 -20.96 -19.74 0.28
C ALA A 162 -21.45 -18.32 -0.06
N SER A 163 -22.74 -18.10 0.17
CA SER A 163 -23.35 -16.77 0.02
C SER A 163 -22.79 -15.79 1.05
N VAL A 164 -22.49 -14.58 0.61
CA VAL A 164 -22.11 -13.46 1.47
C VAL A 164 -23.39 -12.81 1.99
N VAL A 165 -23.74 -13.12 3.23
CA VAL A 165 -25.01 -12.72 3.86
C VAL A 165 -24.81 -11.48 4.72
N THR A 166 -25.74 -10.54 4.66
CA THR A 166 -25.70 -9.32 5.48
C THR A 166 -26.83 -9.31 6.50
N GLU A 167 -26.48 -9.07 7.75
CA GLU A 167 -27.42 -8.73 8.82
C GLU A 167 -27.34 -7.23 9.08
N LEU A 168 -28.46 -6.52 8.95
CA LEU A 168 -28.55 -5.10 9.27
C LEU A 168 -28.92 -4.90 10.74
N CYS A 169 -28.30 -3.93 11.39
CA CYS A 169 -28.60 -3.53 12.76
C CYS A 169 -29.34 -2.18 12.74
N PRO A 170 -30.68 -2.16 12.60
CA PRO A 170 -31.43 -0.94 12.28
C PRO A 170 -31.36 0.16 13.35
N LEU A 171 -31.13 -0.22 14.62
CA LEU A 171 -31.02 0.72 15.74
C LEU A 171 -29.60 1.27 15.95
N ALA A 172 -28.63 0.88 15.12
CA ALA A 172 -27.26 1.33 15.25
C ALA A 172 -27.08 2.78 14.77
N GLN A 173 -26.51 3.61 15.65
CA GLN A 173 -26.14 4.99 15.33
C GLN A 173 -24.71 5.07 14.79
N GLY A 174 -24.37 6.23 14.21
CA GLY A 174 -23.02 6.48 13.73
C GLY A 174 -22.05 6.72 14.88
N VAL A 175 -20.83 6.21 14.75
CA VAL A 175 -19.72 6.45 15.68
C VAL A 175 -18.96 7.70 15.24
N ARG A 176 -18.73 8.63 16.15
CA ARG A 176 -17.87 9.79 15.87
C ARG A 176 -16.40 9.41 15.93
N TRP A 177 -15.58 10.02 15.08
CA TRP A 177 -14.15 9.72 14.99
C TRP A 177 -13.40 9.95 16.31
N ASP A 178 -13.80 10.94 17.10
CA ASP A 178 -13.16 11.26 18.38
C ASP A 178 -13.49 10.22 19.45
N ARG A 179 -14.63 9.55 19.34
CA ARG A 179 -14.96 8.39 20.19
C ARG A 179 -14.13 7.16 19.82
N ILE A 180 -13.84 6.98 18.53
CA ILE A 180 -12.89 5.95 18.08
C ILE A 180 -11.50 6.27 18.64
N LYS A 181 -11.06 7.53 18.51
CA LYS A 181 -9.79 8.00 19.07
C LYS A 181 -9.71 7.72 20.57
N ALA A 182 -10.75 8.08 21.34
CA ALA A 182 -10.80 7.82 22.77
C ALA A 182 -10.77 6.33 23.13
N ALA A 183 -11.39 5.47 22.31
CA ALA A 183 -11.35 4.01 22.51
C ALA A 183 -9.93 3.46 22.30
N VAL A 184 -9.22 3.88 21.24
CA VAL A 184 -7.84 3.43 20.99
C VAL A 184 -6.81 4.07 21.94
N ASP A 185 -7.10 5.27 22.48
CA ASP A 185 -6.25 5.93 23.47
C ASP A 185 -6.35 5.28 24.86
N ARG A 186 -7.57 4.92 25.30
CA ARG A 186 -7.83 4.36 26.64
C ARG A 186 -6.98 3.15 26.97
N ASP A 187 -6.81 2.27 25.99
CA ASP A 187 -6.20 0.97 26.22
C ASP A 187 -4.67 1.01 25.98
N GLY A 188 -4.10 2.18 25.67
CA GLY A 188 -2.67 2.33 25.38
C GLY A 188 -2.22 1.51 24.15
N ILE A 189 -3.16 1.14 23.28
CA ILE A 189 -2.92 0.19 22.20
C ILE A 189 -2.15 0.88 21.07
N GLY A 190 -0.98 0.33 20.78
CA GLY A 190 -0.16 0.69 19.64
C GLY A 190 -0.78 0.28 18.30
N PRO A 191 -0.21 0.71 17.18
CA PRO A 191 -0.66 0.25 15.86
C PRO A 191 -0.46 -1.26 15.69
N LEU A 192 -1.28 -1.87 14.84
CA LEU A 192 -1.15 -3.29 14.50
C LEU A 192 0.24 -3.64 13.97
N SER A 193 0.81 -2.77 13.16
CA SER A 193 2.15 -2.91 12.57
C SER A 193 3.30 -2.75 13.58
N GLY A 194 3.01 -2.48 14.86
CA GLY A 194 3.99 -2.27 15.94
C GLY A 194 4.73 -0.93 15.90
N VAL A 195 4.89 -0.32 14.72
CA VAL A 195 5.53 0.99 14.54
C VAL A 195 4.65 1.89 13.69
N LEU A 196 4.24 3.04 14.24
CA LEU A 196 3.65 4.11 13.45
C LEU A 196 4.75 4.69 12.58
N ARG A 197 4.88 4.20 11.35
CA ARG A 197 5.74 4.85 10.35
C ARG A 197 4.92 5.99 9.75
N PRO A 198 5.34 7.26 9.91
CA PRO A 198 4.78 8.33 9.09
C PRO A 198 4.86 7.91 7.63
N ARG A 199 3.87 8.29 6.83
CA ARG A 199 4.01 8.10 5.38
C ARG A 199 5.31 8.78 4.97
N ALA A 200 6.19 8.05 4.29
CA ALA A 200 7.36 8.67 3.68
C ALA A 200 6.83 9.84 2.84
N GLU A 201 7.33 11.05 3.10
CA GLU A 201 6.93 12.23 2.36
C GLU A 201 6.97 11.90 0.86
N SER A 202 5.96 12.33 0.12
CA SER A 202 5.88 12.07 -1.33
C SER A 202 5.31 13.29 -2.02
N VAL A 203 5.98 13.75 -3.06
CA VAL A 203 5.52 14.85 -3.90
C VAL A 203 4.65 14.26 -5.01
N PRO A 204 3.38 14.68 -5.18
CA PRO A 204 2.58 14.29 -6.34
C PRO A 204 3.38 14.50 -7.62
N THR A 205 3.47 13.45 -8.46
CA THR A 205 4.37 13.42 -9.61
C THR A 205 3.64 12.75 -10.77
N SER A 206 3.61 13.41 -11.92
CA SER A 206 3.14 12.86 -13.20
C SER A 206 4.25 12.04 -13.88
N TRP A 207 3.91 11.29 -14.93
CA TRP A 207 4.92 10.58 -15.72
C TRP A 207 5.95 11.55 -16.35
N ALA A 208 5.48 12.68 -16.88
CA ALA A 208 6.34 13.70 -17.48
C ALA A 208 7.34 14.28 -16.47
N GLU A 209 6.86 14.68 -15.29
CA GLU A 209 7.73 15.15 -14.21
C GLU A 209 8.69 14.07 -13.72
N ALA A 210 8.27 12.81 -13.69
CA ALA A 210 9.14 11.70 -13.29
C ALA A 210 10.29 11.52 -14.31
N THR A 211 9.99 11.56 -15.60
CA THR A 211 11.01 11.48 -16.67
C THR A 211 11.97 12.65 -16.61
N GLU A 212 11.46 13.88 -16.46
CA GLU A 212 12.29 15.07 -16.32
C GLU A 212 13.21 14.96 -15.10
N TRP A 213 12.68 14.56 -13.95
CA TRP A 213 13.46 14.40 -12.72
C TRP A 213 14.54 13.32 -12.86
N VAL A 214 14.23 12.17 -13.48
CA VAL A 214 15.18 11.08 -13.75
C VAL A 214 16.34 11.59 -14.60
N ASN A 215 16.03 12.28 -15.70
CA ASN A 215 17.04 12.80 -16.62
C ASN A 215 17.87 13.92 -15.98
N ALA A 216 17.30 14.68 -15.05
CA ALA A 216 18.00 15.73 -14.31
C ALA A 216 18.94 15.20 -13.21
N GLN A 217 18.94 13.89 -12.89
CA GLN A 217 19.84 13.36 -11.87
C GLN A 217 21.32 13.46 -12.30
N PRO A 218 22.24 13.80 -11.39
CA PRO A 218 23.67 13.82 -11.69
C PRO A 218 24.15 12.47 -12.26
N GLY A 219 24.64 12.48 -13.50
CA GLY A 219 25.11 11.26 -14.17
C GLY A 219 23.98 10.28 -14.53
N ALA A 220 22.75 10.74 -14.71
CA ALA A 220 21.62 9.86 -15.05
C ALA A 220 21.88 9.04 -16.33
N GLY A 221 22.40 9.69 -17.37
CA GLY A 221 22.61 9.13 -18.71
C GLY A 221 24.02 8.62 -19.00
N VAL A 222 24.86 8.38 -17.98
CA VAL A 222 26.22 7.88 -18.22
C VAL A 222 26.21 6.45 -18.78
N GLY A 223 27.14 6.15 -19.67
CA GLY A 223 27.29 4.83 -20.27
C GLY A 223 28.04 3.83 -19.38
N VAL A 224 28.04 2.55 -19.77
CA VAL A 224 28.74 1.46 -19.03
C VAL A 224 30.23 1.76 -18.86
N THR A 225 30.90 2.26 -19.90
CA THR A 225 32.33 2.60 -19.85
C THR A 225 32.63 3.66 -18.79
N GLU A 226 31.83 4.72 -18.74
CA GLU A 226 31.98 5.80 -17.75
C GLU A 226 31.67 5.31 -16.34
N MET A 227 30.63 4.47 -16.19
CA MET A 227 30.29 3.85 -14.91
C MET A 227 31.40 2.93 -14.37
N SER A 228 32.06 2.19 -15.26
CA SER A 228 33.24 1.36 -14.94
C SER A 228 34.40 2.22 -14.45
N ALA A 229 34.64 3.36 -15.09
CA ALA A 229 35.65 4.32 -14.64
C ALA A 229 35.31 4.95 -13.27
N LEU A 230 34.01 5.18 -12.98
CA LEU A 230 33.56 5.71 -11.68
C LEU A 230 33.73 4.71 -10.53
N GLY A 231 33.64 3.42 -10.81
CA GLY A 231 33.72 2.32 -9.85
C GLY A 231 32.39 2.00 -9.15
N PRO A 232 32.27 0.81 -8.52
CA PRO A 232 31.00 0.22 -8.08
C PRO A 232 30.27 0.99 -6.97
N HIS A 233 30.97 1.85 -6.23
CA HIS A 233 30.35 2.67 -5.17
C HIS A 233 29.69 3.95 -5.69
N ARG A 234 30.05 4.37 -6.92
CA ARG A 234 29.60 5.64 -7.54
C ARG A 234 28.76 5.42 -8.79
N SER A 235 28.56 4.18 -9.21
CA SER A 235 27.74 3.82 -10.34
C SER A 235 26.79 2.68 -10.01
N MET A 236 25.77 2.53 -10.84
CA MET A 236 24.78 1.45 -10.72
C MET A 236 25.17 0.21 -11.53
N LEU A 237 26.46 -0.10 -11.71
CA LEU A 237 26.89 -1.26 -12.51
C LEU A 237 26.29 -2.59 -12.03
N ALA A 238 26.16 -2.77 -10.71
CA ALA A 238 25.55 -3.96 -10.13
C ALA A 238 24.05 -4.11 -10.48
N GLU A 239 23.41 -3.04 -10.95
CA GLU A 239 22.01 -3.01 -11.36
C GLU A 239 21.82 -3.40 -12.83
N LEU A 240 22.92 -3.58 -13.59
CA LEU A 240 22.89 -3.86 -15.03
C LEU A 240 22.94 -5.37 -15.38
N ASP A 241 23.01 -6.24 -14.37
CA ASP A 241 22.95 -7.69 -14.57
C ASP A 241 21.49 -8.11 -14.85
N GLU A 242 21.12 -8.06 -16.14
CA GLU A 242 19.78 -8.40 -16.62
C GLU A 242 19.38 -9.85 -16.29
N ASP A 243 20.33 -10.79 -16.34
CA ASP A 243 20.06 -12.19 -16.03
C ASP A 243 19.79 -12.40 -14.54
N ALA A 244 20.51 -11.71 -13.66
CA ALA A 244 20.23 -11.74 -12.22
C ALA A 244 18.85 -11.15 -11.90
N LEU A 245 18.47 -10.05 -12.56
CA LEU A 245 17.13 -9.47 -12.45
C LEU A 245 16.05 -10.42 -12.95
N LEU A 246 16.28 -11.07 -14.09
CA LEU A 246 15.35 -12.05 -14.65
C LEU A 246 15.13 -13.22 -13.68
N ARG A 247 16.21 -13.79 -13.13
CA ARG A 247 16.14 -14.85 -12.11
C ARG A 247 15.37 -14.39 -10.88
N LEU A 248 15.66 -13.19 -10.38
CA LEU A 248 14.98 -12.60 -9.24
C LEU A 248 13.47 -12.50 -9.50
N PHE A 249 13.07 -11.94 -10.64
CA PHE A 249 11.65 -11.76 -10.96
C PHE A 249 10.93 -13.09 -11.24
N ILE A 250 11.61 -14.09 -11.81
CA ILE A 250 11.06 -15.44 -11.98
C ILE A 250 10.79 -16.10 -10.62
N SER A 251 11.70 -15.94 -9.64
CA SER A 251 11.52 -16.52 -8.30
C SER A 251 10.37 -15.95 -7.48
N GLY A 252 9.71 -14.89 -7.96
CA GLY A 252 8.59 -14.26 -7.28
C GLY A 252 7.30 -15.06 -7.41
N ASP A 253 7.06 -15.98 -6.47
CA ASP A 253 6.00 -16.99 -6.47
C ASP A 253 4.82 -16.72 -5.52
N SER A 254 4.93 -15.73 -4.64
CA SER A 254 3.90 -15.36 -3.66
C SER A 254 3.37 -13.94 -3.86
N ASN A 255 2.24 -13.60 -3.23
CA ASN A 255 1.65 -12.26 -3.32
C ASN A 255 2.60 -11.16 -2.82
N GLU A 256 3.40 -11.44 -1.79
CA GLU A 256 4.36 -10.48 -1.24
C GLU A 256 5.63 -10.39 -2.09
N LEU A 257 6.08 -11.51 -2.66
CA LEU A 257 7.27 -11.61 -3.50
C LEU A 257 6.98 -11.62 -4.99
N SER A 258 5.79 -11.21 -5.45
CA SER A 258 5.43 -11.27 -6.87
C SER A 258 6.44 -10.51 -7.75
N ALA A 259 6.63 -10.96 -8.99
CA ALA A 259 7.50 -10.27 -9.96
C ALA A 259 7.21 -8.76 -10.05
N HIS A 260 5.94 -8.36 -9.94
CA HIS A 260 5.54 -6.95 -9.89
C HIS A 260 6.08 -6.22 -8.65
N ASN A 261 5.96 -6.81 -7.46
CA ASN A 261 6.50 -6.22 -6.23
C ASN A 261 8.02 -6.15 -6.26
N LEU A 262 8.69 -7.20 -6.75
CA LEU A 262 10.15 -7.23 -6.89
C LEU A 262 10.63 -6.15 -7.87
N MET A 263 9.97 -6.01 -9.02
CA MET A 263 10.24 -4.91 -9.96
C MET A 263 10.05 -3.55 -9.30
N ARG A 264 8.93 -3.32 -8.60
CA ARG A 264 8.65 -2.06 -7.91
C ARG A 264 9.72 -1.72 -6.87
N ASN A 265 10.16 -2.72 -6.10
CA ASN A 265 11.21 -2.56 -5.10
C ASN A 265 12.55 -2.24 -5.75
N LYS A 266 12.87 -2.86 -6.88
CA LYS A 266 14.10 -2.61 -7.63
C LYS A 266 14.12 -1.21 -8.24
N VAL A 267 13.02 -0.78 -8.88
CA VAL A 267 12.83 0.59 -9.36
C VAL A 267 13.03 1.61 -8.23
N GLN A 268 12.44 1.36 -7.06
CA GLN A 268 12.63 2.23 -5.90
C GLN A 268 14.10 2.26 -5.44
N SER A 269 14.77 1.11 -5.43
CA SER A 269 16.18 1.01 -5.04
C SER A 269 17.07 1.86 -5.96
N VAL A 270 16.94 1.74 -7.28
CA VAL A 270 17.78 2.49 -8.23
C VAL A 270 17.51 3.99 -8.17
N VAL A 271 16.24 4.41 -8.00
CA VAL A 271 15.90 5.82 -7.77
C VAL A 271 16.51 6.36 -6.47
N TYR A 272 16.56 5.55 -5.41
CA TYR A 272 17.19 5.97 -4.17
C TYR A 272 18.71 6.03 -4.26
N GLN A 273 19.33 5.11 -5.02
CA GLN A 273 20.75 5.14 -5.31
C GLN A 273 21.14 6.43 -6.08
N SER A 274 20.29 6.95 -6.96
CA SER A 274 20.58 8.24 -7.63
C SER A 274 20.52 9.42 -6.66
N CYS A 275 19.59 9.40 -5.69
CA CYS A 275 19.57 10.39 -4.59
C CYS A 275 20.84 10.34 -3.71
N GLU A 276 21.60 9.24 -3.78
CA GLU A 276 22.89 9.04 -3.12
C GLU A 276 24.08 9.32 -4.07
N ASN A 277 23.83 10.02 -5.18
CA ASN A 277 24.82 10.41 -6.19
C ASN A 277 25.48 9.24 -6.95
N ARG A 278 24.78 8.10 -7.09
CA ARG A 278 25.22 7.05 -8.01
C ARG A 278 24.77 7.36 -9.44
N ALA A 279 25.70 7.23 -10.38
CA ALA A 279 25.46 7.46 -11.80
C ALA A 279 24.85 6.21 -12.49
N GLY A 280 24.15 6.42 -13.60
CA GLY A 280 23.60 5.36 -14.44
C GLY A 280 22.11 5.07 -14.26
N LEU A 281 21.35 6.00 -13.67
CA LEU A 281 19.93 5.80 -13.36
C LEU A 281 19.09 5.42 -14.60
N VAL A 282 19.31 6.07 -15.74
CA VAL A 282 18.53 5.81 -16.96
C VAL A 282 18.76 4.37 -17.42
N LEU A 283 20.02 3.97 -17.56
CA LEU A 283 20.35 2.61 -18.01
C LEU A 283 19.90 1.54 -17.01
N ALA A 284 20.02 1.80 -15.70
CA ALA A 284 19.53 0.87 -14.69
C ALA A 284 18.01 0.68 -14.77
N LEU A 285 17.24 1.76 -14.99
CA LEU A 285 15.80 1.67 -15.18
C LEU A 285 15.43 0.91 -16.47
N GLU A 286 16.14 1.14 -17.56
CA GLU A 286 15.95 0.41 -18.83
C GLU A 286 16.18 -1.10 -18.66
N VAL A 287 17.27 -1.50 -17.97
CA VAL A 287 17.56 -2.92 -17.71
C VAL A 287 16.47 -3.55 -16.84
N VAL A 288 15.99 -2.84 -15.81
CA VAL A 288 14.89 -3.32 -14.96
C VAL A 288 13.59 -3.47 -15.77
N GLU A 289 13.26 -2.54 -16.66
CA GLU A 289 12.09 -2.63 -17.54
C GLU A 289 12.20 -3.86 -18.47
N ARG A 290 13.35 -4.04 -19.15
CA ARG A 290 13.57 -5.18 -20.06
C ARG A 290 13.42 -6.51 -19.34
N ALA A 291 14.09 -6.68 -18.20
CA ALA A 291 13.99 -7.91 -17.41
C ALA A 291 12.55 -8.20 -16.98
N TYR A 292 11.81 -7.18 -16.54
CA TYR A 292 10.40 -7.34 -16.15
C TYR A 292 9.50 -7.72 -17.32
N LEU A 293 9.64 -7.04 -18.46
CA LEU A 293 8.88 -7.35 -19.67
C LEU A 293 9.18 -8.76 -20.18
N ARG A 294 10.44 -9.20 -20.10
CA ARG A 294 10.84 -10.55 -20.47
C ARG A 294 10.22 -11.61 -19.56
N VAL A 295 10.13 -11.39 -18.25
CA VAL A 295 9.38 -12.31 -17.36
C VAL A 295 7.90 -12.36 -17.73
N MET A 296 7.27 -11.21 -18.03
CA MET A 296 5.86 -11.20 -18.42
C MET A 296 5.61 -11.95 -19.74
N GLU A 297 6.54 -11.86 -20.69
CA GLU A 297 6.52 -12.64 -21.92
C GLU A 297 6.64 -14.14 -21.65
N LEU A 298 7.64 -14.57 -20.88
CA LEU A 298 7.83 -15.99 -20.51
C LEU A 298 6.60 -16.57 -19.80
N ARG A 299 5.91 -15.78 -18.96
CA ARG A 299 4.65 -16.16 -18.31
C ARG A 299 3.49 -16.30 -19.30
N ARG A 300 3.39 -15.41 -20.29
CA ARG A 300 2.37 -15.52 -21.35
C ARG A 300 2.59 -16.76 -22.22
N GLU A 301 3.85 -17.11 -22.47
CA GLU A 301 4.25 -18.33 -23.18
C GLU A 301 4.10 -19.61 -22.33
N GLY A 302 3.77 -19.50 -21.03
CA GLY A 302 3.66 -20.63 -20.12
C GLY A 302 5.00 -21.28 -19.74
N ARG A 303 6.13 -20.61 -20.00
CA ARG A 303 7.49 -21.12 -19.71
C ARG A 303 7.87 -20.99 -18.24
N VAL A 304 7.25 -20.06 -17.52
CA VAL A 304 7.45 -19.85 -16.08
C VAL A 304 6.10 -19.56 -15.40
N GLY A 305 5.96 -19.91 -14.13
CA GLY A 305 4.73 -19.70 -13.35
C GLY A 305 4.52 -18.26 -12.89
N GLY A 306 3.31 -17.99 -12.38
CA GLY A 306 2.88 -16.72 -11.77
C GLY A 306 1.98 -15.85 -12.65
N ASP A 307 1.56 -14.71 -12.11
CA ASP A 307 0.63 -13.79 -12.78
C ASP A 307 1.19 -13.29 -14.12
N ARG A 308 0.42 -13.53 -15.19
CA ARG A 308 0.69 -13.03 -16.54
C ARG A 308 0.07 -11.66 -16.76
N ARG A 309 0.80 -10.79 -17.48
CA ARG A 309 0.32 -9.47 -17.89
C ARG A 309 0.56 -9.24 -19.37
N GLY A 310 -0.30 -8.47 -20.02
CA GLY A 310 -0.05 -8.00 -21.37
C GLY A 310 1.14 -7.02 -21.40
N GLU A 311 1.81 -6.87 -22.54
CA GLU A 311 2.96 -5.96 -22.65
C GLU A 311 2.59 -4.51 -22.28
N ILE A 312 1.45 -4.02 -22.80
CA ILE A 312 0.95 -2.67 -22.50
C ILE A 312 0.71 -2.49 -20.99
N GLU A 313 0.12 -3.50 -20.34
CA GLU A 313 -0.15 -3.48 -18.90
C GLU A 313 1.15 -3.48 -18.09
N ALA A 314 2.12 -4.33 -18.47
CA ALA A 314 3.41 -4.43 -17.81
C ALA A 314 4.22 -3.12 -17.93
N ARG A 315 4.18 -2.44 -19.08
CA ARG A 315 4.78 -1.11 -19.25
C ARG A 315 4.09 -0.06 -18.38
N GLN A 316 2.76 -0.10 -18.28
CA GLN A 316 2.03 0.80 -17.38
C GLN A 316 2.38 0.56 -15.91
N ASP A 317 2.55 -0.70 -15.50
CA ASP A 317 3.03 -1.04 -14.16
C ASP A 317 4.42 -0.48 -13.87
N PHE A 318 5.35 -0.65 -14.80
CA PHE A 318 6.70 -0.10 -14.69
C PHE A 318 6.67 1.44 -14.58
N ARG A 319 5.90 2.12 -15.44
CA ARG A 319 5.72 3.58 -15.37
C ARG A 319 5.17 4.02 -14.01
N ARG A 320 4.14 3.34 -13.50
CA ARG A 320 3.59 3.61 -12.15
C ARG A 320 4.63 3.41 -11.05
N ALA A 321 5.46 2.37 -11.17
CA ALA A 321 6.53 2.11 -10.20
C ALA A 321 7.56 3.24 -10.21
N VAL A 322 8.01 3.69 -11.38
CA VAL A 322 8.96 4.80 -11.53
C VAL A 322 8.36 6.11 -11.01
N THR A 323 7.15 6.47 -11.42
CA THR A 323 6.46 7.67 -10.93
C THR A 323 6.33 7.65 -9.40
N GLY A 324 5.94 6.52 -8.83
CA GLY A 324 5.82 6.37 -7.37
C GLY A 324 7.16 6.45 -6.65
N ALA A 325 8.22 5.87 -7.23
CA ALA A 325 9.57 5.93 -6.68
C ALA A 325 10.12 7.37 -6.72
N VAL A 326 9.95 8.07 -7.84
CA VAL A 326 10.36 9.49 -7.99
C VAL A 326 9.57 10.39 -7.05
N ALA A 327 8.26 10.20 -6.91
CA ALA A 327 7.45 10.95 -5.96
C ALA A 327 8.02 10.90 -4.53
N ARG A 328 8.50 9.72 -4.11
CA ARG A 328 9.18 9.54 -2.81
C ARG A 328 10.61 10.08 -2.82
N GLY A 329 11.35 9.91 -3.92
CA GLY A 329 12.69 10.44 -4.10
C GLY A 329 12.74 11.97 -3.99
N ARG A 330 11.81 12.67 -4.65
CA ARG A 330 11.68 14.15 -4.63
C ARG A 330 11.46 14.72 -3.24
N ALA A 331 10.75 13.97 -2.39
CA ALA A 331 10.45 14.41 -1.04
C ALA A 331 11.61 14.20 -0.06
N ARG A 332 12.61 13.38 -0.42
CA ARG A 332 13.82 13.25 0.39
C ARG A 332 14.59 14.57 0.30
N ARG A 333 14.86 15.18 1.47
CA ARG A 333 15.86 16.26 1.56
C ARG A 333 17.15 15.72 0.97
N ASN A 334 17.61 16.32 -0.14
CA ASN A 334 18.77 15.85 -0.88
C ASN A 334 19.92 15.51 0.10
N SER A 335 20.57 14.36 -0.10
CA SER A 335 21.94 14.18 0.40
C SER A 335 22.78 15.39 -0.05
N PRO A 336 23.73 15.87 0.78
CA PRO A 336 24.50 17.07 0.46
C PRO A 336 25.00 17.00 -0.99
N LYS A 337 24.78 18.09 -1.74
CA LYS A 337 25.15 18.17 -3.17
C LYS A 337 26.56 17.59 -3.33
N PRO A 338 26.79 16.67 -4.28
CA PRO A 338 28.13 16.17 -4.54
C PRO A 338 29.00 17.39 -4.84
N GLN A 339 30.11 17.53 -4.11
CA GLN A 339 31.04 18.64 -4.34
C GLN A 339 31.50 18.57 -5.79
N ARG A 340 31.54 19.72 -6.47
CA ARG A 340 32.00 19.83 -7.85
C ARG A 340 33.23 20.72 -7.91
N ASP A 341 34.15 20.42 -8.81
CA ASP A 341 35.35 21.23 -9.03
C ASP A 341 35.00 22.41 -9.96
N SER A 342 36.00 23.23 -10.25
CA SER A 342 35.86 24.38 -11.16
C SER A 342 35.42 24.00 -12.57
N ASP A 343 35.63 22.74 -12.98
CA ASP A 343 35.25 22.22 -14.29
C ASP A 343 33.87 21.53 -14.26
N GLY A 344 33.17 21.57 -13.13
CA GLY A 344 31.87 20.94 -12.93
C GLY A 344 31.91 19.43 -12.73
N ARG A 345 33.09 18.81 -12.62
CA ARG A 345 33.25 17.38 -12.36
C ARG A 345 33.06 17.10 -10.87
N ILE A 346 32.62 15.88 -10.53
CA ILE A 346 32.37 15.48 -9.14
C ILE A 346 33.71 15.36 -8.40
N VAL A 347 33.91 16.15 -7.34
CA VAL A 347 35.10 16.17 -6.48
C VAL A 347 35.11 14.96 -5.57
N LEU A 348 36.19 14.21 -5.66
CA LEU A 348 36.48 13.09 -4.78
C LEU A 348 37.20 13.60 -3.53
N ARG A 349 36.54 13.60 -2.36
CA ARG A 349 37.27 13.61 -1.10
C ARG A 349 37.71 12.18 -0.81
N THR A 350 38.91 11.81 -1.26
CA THR A 350 39.61 10.71 -0.61
C THR A 350 39.84 11.14 0.84
N ARG A 351 39.26 10.38 1.77
CA ARG A 351 39.53 10.53 3.19
C ARG A 351 41.04 10.25 3.32
N ARG A 352 41.87 11.29 3.42
CA ARG A 352 43.27 11.12 3.79
C ARG A 352 43.26 10.27 5.05
N GLU A 353 44.02 9.18 5.03
CA GLU A 353 44.36 8.44 6.23
C GLU A 353 44.73 9.44 7.31
N LYS A 354 44.10 9.31 8.48
CA LYS A 354 44.58 10.01 9.67
C LYS A 354 46.04 9.59 9.82
N GLY A 355 46.95 10.51 9.48
CA GLY A 355 48.36 10.35 9.78
C GLY A 355 48.51 10.05 11.26
N LEU A 356 49.10 8.90 11.56
CA LEU A 356 49.83 8.67 12.79
C LEU A 356 50.94 9.73 12.88
N GLY A 357 50.96 10.49 13.97
CA GLY A 357 52.11 11.28 14.42
C GLY A 357 52.05 12.78 14.11
N ALA A 358 51.80 13.60 15.13
CA ALA A 358 52.84 14.09 16.04
C ALA A 358 52.27 14.22 17.46
#